data_AF-A0A3D5LK19-F1
#
_entry.id   AF-A0A3D5LK19-F1
#
_cell.length_a   1.000
_cell.length_b   1.000
_cell.length_c   1.000
_cell.angle_alpha   90.00
_cell.angle_beta   90.00
_cell.angle_gamma   90.00
#
_symmetry.space_group_name_H-M   'P 1'
#
loop_
_entity.id
_entity.type
_entity.pdbx_description
1 polymer ?
#
loop_
_entity_poly.entity_id
_entity_poly.type
_entity_poly.pdbx_seq_one_letter_code
_entity_poly.pdbx_strand_id
1 'polypeptide(L)'
;MSLADKIFVNMCKDILENGTSTEGEKVRPHWEDGTSAYTIKKFGVVNRYDLSKEFPAITLRKTAIKTCTEEMLWIWQRKSNNIHDLNSTVWDEWADEDGSIGKAYGYQLGVKHQYKEGMMDQV
;
A
#
# COMPACT_ATOMS: atom_id res chain seq x y z
N MET A 1 -20.67 -12.66 -2.55
CA MET A 1 -19.38 -12.46 -1.86
C MET A 1 -18.30 -13.05 -2.76
N SER A 2 -17.42 -12.21 -3.30
CA SER A 2 -16.33 -12.61 -4.21
C SER A 2 -15.33 -13.55 -3.50
N LEU A 3 -14.41 -14.19 -4.24
CA LEU A 3 -13.32 -14.92 -3.60
C LEU A 3 -12.45 -13.97 -2.77
N ALA A 4 -12.18 -12.75 -3.27
CA ALA A 4 -11.45 -11.72 -2.53
C ALA A 4 -12.11 -11.36 -1.20
N ASP A 5 -13.44 -11.22 -1.16
CA ASP A 5 -14.17 -10.95 0.08
C ASP A 5 -14.05 -12.09 1.08
N LYS A 6 -14.19 -13.35 0.62
CA LYS A 6 -14.09 -14.52 1.49
C LYS A 6 -12.70 -14.63 2.11
N ILE A 7 -11.66 -14.43 1.29
CA ILE A 7 -10.26 -14.41 1.76
C ILE A 7 -10.07 -13.30 2.79
N PHE A 8 -10.51 -12.08 2.48
CA PHE A 8 -10.40 -10.93 3.38
C PHE A 8 -11.10 -11.16 4.72
N VAL A 9 -12.36 -11.62 4.70
CA VAL A 9 -13.14 -11.88 5.93
C VAL A 9 -12.50 -12.97 6.77
N ASN A 10 -12.05 -14.07 6.16
CA ASN A 10 -11.42 -15.16 6.89
C ASN A 10 -10.10 -14.72 7.53
N MET A 11 -9.30 -13.91 6.83
CA MET A 11 -8.09 -13.30 7.37
C MET A 11 -8.40 -12.37 8.55
N CYS A 12 -9.41 -11.50 8.43
CA CYS A 12 -9.81 -10.62 9.54
C CYS A 12 -10.28 -11.42 10.76
N LYS A 13 -11.10 -12.46 10.57
CA LYS A 13 -11.54 -13.35 11.65
C LYS A 13 -10.36 -14.01 12.36
N ASP A 14 -9.43 -14.55 11.59
CA ASP A 14 -8.24 -15.20 12.13
C ASP A 14 -7.32 -14.23 12.88
N ILE A 15 -7.18 -12.98 12.43
CA ILE A 15 -6.48 -11.93 13.19
C ILE A 15 -7.20 -11.64 14.50
N LEU A 16 -8.53 -11.52 14.50
CA LEU A 16 -9.31 -11.22 15.70
C LEU A 16 -9.30 -12.37 16.72
N GLU A 17 -9.35 -13.61 16.25
CA GLU A 17 -9.42 -14.81 17.09
C GLU A 17 -8.03 -15.26 17.57
N ASN A 18 -7.00 -15.17 16.73
CA ASN A 18 -5.68 -15.78 16.96
C ASN A 18 -4.51 -14.78 16.86
N GLY A 19 -4.77 -13.48 16.72
CA GLY A 19 -3.72 -12.46 16.63
C GLY A 19 -3.11 -12.09 17.97
N THR A 20 -1.97 -11.40 17.91
CA THR A 20 -1.28 -10.84 19.09
C THR A 20 -1.69 -9.39 19.28
N SER A 21 -2.21 -9.04 20.46
CA SER A 21 -2.52 -7.66 20.83
C SER A 21 -1.26 -6.87 21.17
N THR A 22 -1.23 -5.59 20.82
CA THR A 22 -0.20 -4.63 21.26
C THR A 22 -0.67 -3.77 22.44
N GLU A 23 -1.80 -4.09 23.05
CA GLU A 23 -2.31 -3.35 24.20
C GLU A 23 -1.32 -3.38 25.37
N GLY A 24 -1.07 -2.22 25.97
CA GLY A 24 -0.05 -2.05 27.01
C GLY A 24 1.38 -1.90 26.48
N GLU A 25 1.63 -2.07 25.18
CA GLU A 25 2.92 -1.74 24.57
C GLU A 25 3.06 -0.23 24.32
N LYS A 26 4.29 0.29 24.27
CA LYS A 26 4.54 1.67 23.84
C LYS A 26 4.31 1.81 22.33
N VAL A 27 3.24 2.48 21.94
CA VAL A 27 2.90 2.75 20.53
C VAL A 27 3.01 4.24 20.19
N ARG A 28 3.31 4.56 18.91
CA ARG A 28 3.32 5.95 18.40
C ARG A 28 1.97 6.45 17.84
N PRO A 29 1.16 5.62 17.16
CA PRO A 29 -0.13 6.08 16.64
C PRO A 29 -1.12 6.37 17.77
N HIS A 30 -1.90 7.44 17.60
CA HIS A 30 -2.97 7.85 18.51
C HIS A 30 -4.23 8.13 17.70
N TRP A 31 -5.39 7.96 18.32
CA TRP A 31 -6.68 8.42 17.80
C TRP A 31 -6.78 9.95 17.91
N GLU A 32 -7.79 10.53 17.26
CA GLU A 32 -8.03 11.98 17.29
C GLU A 32 -8.28 12.53 18.70
N ASP A 33 -8.79 11.69 19.61
CA ASP A 33 -9.00 12.02 21.02
C ASP A 33 -7.71 11.92 21.88
N GLY A 34 -6.57 11.59 21.26
CA GLY A 34 -5.27 11.46 21.91
C GLY A 34 -5.03 10.11 22.59
N THR A 35 -6.00 9.18 22.58
CA THR A 35 -5.79 7.83 23.12
C THR A 35 -4.88 7.01 22.19
N SER A 36 -4.04 6.14 22.75
CA SER A 36 -3.13 5.30 21.95
C SER A 36 -3.91 4.32 21.05
N ALA A 37 -3.52 4.23 19.79
CA ALA A 37 -4.14 3.34 18.82
C ALA A 37 -3.41 1.99 18.77
N TYR A 38 -3.88 1.05 19.60
CA TYR A 38 -3.38 -0.33 19.64
C TYR A 38 -3.88 -1.18 18.46
N THR A 39 -3.22 -2.32 18.22
CA THR A 39 -3.54 -3.24 17.12
C THR A 39 -3.62 -4.69 17.60
N ILE A 40 -4.34 -5.53 16.86
CA ILE A 40 -4.22 -6.99 16.91
C ILE A 40 -3.59 -7.42 15.58
N LYS A 41 -2.47 -8.15 15.63
CA LYS A 41 -1.65 -8.46 14.45
C LYS A 41 -1.34 -9.95 14.32
N LYS A 42 -1.19 -10.40 13.08
CA LYS A 42 -0.72 -11.76 12.75
C LYS A 42 0.44 -11.68 11.77
N PHE A 43 1.52 -12.40 12.07
CA PHE A 43 2.72 -12.43 11.24
C PHE A 43 2.59 -13.46 10.11
N GLY A 44 3.08 -13.13 8.91
CA GLY A 44 3.25 -14.09 7.82
C GLY A 44 1.98 -14.56 7.13
N VAL A 45 0.97 -13.69 6.98
CA VAL A 45 -0.25 -14.03 6.22
C VAL A 45 0.04 -14.09 4.72
N VAL A 46 -0.43 -15.15 4.05
CA VAL A 46 -0.28 -15.35 2.60
C VAL A 46 -1.64 -15.59 1.95
N ASN A 47 -2.00 -14.75 0.98
CA ASN A 47 -3.21 -14.89 0.17
C ASN A 47 -2.85 -15.22 -1.28
N ARG A 48 -3.67 -16.04 -1.93
CA ARG A 48 -3.50 -16.44 -3.34
C ARG A 48 -4.77 -16.16 -4.12
N TYR A 49 -4.61 -15.55 -5.29
CA TYR A 49 -5.70 -15.17 -6.17
C TYR A 49 -5.47 -15.80 -7.55
N ASP A 50 -6.50 -16.45 -8.09
CA ASP A 50 -6.51 -16.92 -9.46
C ASP A 50 -7.14 -15.83 -10.35
N LEU A 51 -6.27 -15.07 -11.02
CA LEU A 51 -6.68 -13.91 -11.83
C LEU A 51 -7.49 -14.29 -13.07
N SER A 52 -7.54 -15.57 -13.45
CA SER A 52 -8.41 -16.03 -14.53
C SER A 52 -9.89 -16.11 -14.13
N LYS A 53 -10.17 -16.11 -12.81
CA LYS A 53 -11.53 -16.25 -12.27
C LYS A 53 -12.17 -14.92 -11.91
N GLU A 54 -11.42 -14.00 -11.33
CA GLU A 54 -11.92 -12.68 -10.95
C GLU A 54 -10.78 -11.66 -10.80
N PHE A 55 -11.11 -10.38 -10.95
CA PHE A 55 -10.25 -9.30 -10.50
C PHE A 55 -10.33 -9.20 -8.97
N PRO A 56 -9.19 -9.24 -8.24
CA PRO A 56 -9.16 -9.41 -6.79
C PRO A 56 -9.48 -8.11 -6.03
N ALA A 57 -10.64 -7.51 -6.28
CA ALA A 57 -11.19 -6.40 -5.53
C ALA A 57 -12.25 -6.87 -4.55
N ILE A 58 -12.23 -6.32 -3.33
CA ILE A 58 -13.31 -6.52 -2.37
C ILE A 58 -14.60 -5.84 -2.86
N THR A 59 -15.73 -6.48 -2.59
CA THR A 59 -17.09 -5.98 -2.87
C THR A 59 -17.86 -5.63 -1.59
N LEU A 60 -17.28 -5.88 -0.41
CA LEU A 60 -17.83 -5.51 0.90
C LEU A 60 -17.98 -3.99 1.09
N ARG A 61 -17.13 -3.21 0.43
CA ARG A 61 -17.17 -1.75 0.41
C ARG A 61 -16.59 -1.25 -0.90
N LYS A 62 -16.91 0.00 -1.26
CA LYS A 62 -16.34 0.66 -2.44
C LYS A 62 -14.82 0.82 -2.27
N THR A 63 -14.05 0.28 -3.22
CA THR A 63 -12.61 0.51 -3.34
C THR A 63 -12.35 1.70 -4.26
N ALA A 64 -11.38 2.55 -3.93
CA ALA A 64 -10.97 3.70 -4.73
C ALA A 64 -10.11 3.30 -5.95
N ILE A 65 -10.63 2.41 -6.81
CA ILE A 65 -9.88 1.79 -7.92
C ILE A 65 -9.21 2.83 -8.82
N LYS A 66 -9.90 3.93 -9.14
CA LYS A 66 -9.32 5.01 -9.95
C LYS A 66 -8.03 5.55 -9.34
N THR A 67 -8.07 5.91 -8.05
CA THR A 67 -6.91 6.45 -7.32
C THR A 67 -5.79 5.42 -7.19
N CYS A 68 -6.12 4.15 -6.90
CA CYS A 68 -5.13 3.07 -6.87
C CYS A 68 -4.42 2.90 -8.23
N THR A 69 -5.16 2.97 -9.34
CA THR A 69 -4.57 2.90 -10.68
C THR A 69 -3.70 4.14 -10.97
N GLU A 70 -4.14 5.34 -10.62
CA GLU A 70 -3.34 6.56 -10.79
C GLU A 70 -2.01 6.49 -10.01
N GLU A 71 -2.03 6.04 -8.76
CA GLU A 71 -0.82 5.82 -7.95
C GLU A 71 0.11 4.76 -8.57
N MET A 72 -0.44 3.64 -9.06
CA MET A 72 0.34 2.62 -9.75
C MET A 72 1.05 3.18 -10.99
N LEU A 73 0.38 4.02 -11.80
CA LEU A 73 0.98 4.65 -12.97
C LEU A 73 2.02 5.71 -12.58
N TRP A 74 1.77 6.48 -11.53
CA TRP A 74 2.73 7.45 -11.00
C TRP A 74 4.06 6.79 -10.57
N ILE A 75 3.97 5.64 -9.89
CA ILE A 75 5.14 4.86 -9.46
C ILE A 75 5.80 4.15 -10.65
N TRP A 76 5.08 3.27 -11.36
CA TRP A 76 5.70 2.32 -12.31
C TRP A 76 5.92 2.89 -13.70
N GLN A 77 5.00 3.72 -14.19
CA GLN A 77 5.07 4.27 -15.53
C GLN A 77 5.81 5.60 -15.55
N ARG A 78 5.44 6.54 -14.67
CA ARG A 78 6.09 7.86 -14.60
C ARG A 78 7.42 7.79 -13.87
N LYS A 79 7.63 6.80 -12.98
CA LYS A 79 8.84 6.68 -12.17
C LYS A 79 9.10 7.95 -11.35
N SER A 80 8.01 8.60 -10.90
CA SER A 80 8.06 9.88 -10.18
C SER A 80 7.98 9.68 -8.68
N ASN A 81 8.55 10.64 -7.96
CA ASN A 81 8.44 10.80 -6.52
C ASN A 81 7.84 12.16 -6.14
N ASN A 82 7.29 12.92 -7.10
CA ASN A 82 6.72 14.23 -6.85
C ASN A 82 5.18 14.18 -6.86
N ILE A 83 4.54 14.67 -5.81
CA ILE A 83 3.08 14.61 -5.65
C ILE A 83 2.33 15.46 -6.70
N HIS A 84 2.98 16.45 -7.32
CA HIS A 84 2.38 17.25 -8.38
C HIS A 84 2.13 16.46 -9.68
N ASP A 85 2.76 15.29 -9.81
CA ASP A 85 2.47 14.34 -10.88
C ASP A 85 1.27 13.41 -10.56
N LEU A 86 0.65 13.56 -9.40
CA LEU A 86 -0.47 12.75 -8.93
C LEU A 86 -1.72 13.63 -8.72
N ASN A 87 -2.89 13.13 -9.13
CA ASN A 87 -4.16 13.86 -8.90
C ASN A 87 -4.68 13.70 -7.44
N SER A 88 -4.16 12.72 -6.72
CA SER A 88 -4.58 12.37 -5.37
C SER A 88 -3.74 13.10 -4.34
N THR A 89 -4.39 13.53 -3.27
CA THR A 89 -3.77 14.24 -2.15
C THR A 89 -3.35 13.31 -1.00
N VAL A 90 -3.44 11.98 -1.18
CA VAL A 90 -3.16 11.01 -0.12
C VAL A 90 -1.68 10.93 0.27
N TRP A 91 -0.79 11.55 -0.51
CA TRP A 91 0.66 11.59 -0.27
C TRP A 91 1.13 12.95 0.26
N ASP A 92 0.24 13.94 0.41
CA ASP A 92 0.60 15.33 0.73
C ASP A 92 1.34 15.44 2.08
N GLU A 93 0.96 14.63 3.07
CA GLU A 93 1.59 14.66 4.41
C GLU A 93 3.06 14.19 4.43
N TRP A 94 3.53 13.56 3.34
CA TRP A 94 4.89 13.05 3.20
C TRP A 94 5.76 13.87 2.24
N ALA A 95 5.18 14.85 1.57
CA ALA A 95 5.90 15.69 0.62
C ALA A 95 6.75 16.75 1.33
N ASP A 96 7.93 17.00 0.79
CA ASP A 96 8.76 18.16 1.15
C ASP A 96 8.25 19.44 0.47
N GLU A 97 8.97 20.55 0.66
CA GLU A 97 8.61 21.87 0.13
C GLU A 97 8.53 21.93 -1.41
N ASP A 98 9.19 21.00 -2.12
CA ASP A 98 9.17 20.93 -3.58
C ASP A 98 8.16 19.90 -4.14
N GLY A 99 7.47 19.19 -3.25
CA GLY A 99 6.50 18.15 -3.57
C GLY A 99 7.10 16.74 -3.63
N SER A 100 8.40 16.56 -3.37
CA SER A 100 9.06 15.26 -3.38
C SER A 100 8.76 14.46 -2.10
N ILE A 101 8.53 13.15 -2.25
CA ILE A 101 8.50 12.19 -1.14
C ILE A 101 9.87 11.56 -0.86
N GLY A 102 10.94 12.19 -1.36
CA GLY A 102 12.32 11.74 -1.24
C GLY A 102 12.69 10.60 -2.19
N LYS A 103 13.77 9.87 -1.88
CA LYS A 103 14.32 8.79 -2.72
C LYS A 103 13.56 7.47 -2.55
N ALA A 104 12.24 7.50 -2.74
CA ALA A 104 11.36 6.36 -2.55
C ALA A 104 10.52 6.05 -3.82
N TYR A 105 9.93 4.85 -3.85
CA TYR A 105 8.98 4.41 -4.88
C TYR A 105 9.43 4.67 -6.32
N GLY A 106 8.76 5.56 -7.05
CA GLY A 106 9.05 5.81 -8.46
C GLY A 106 10.48 6.28 -8.70
N TYR A 107 11.06 7.07 -7.78
CA TYR A 107 12.48 7.46 -7.87
C TYR A 107 13.39 6.24 -8.01
N GLN A 108 13.17 5.19 -7.21
CA GLN A 108 13.98 3.96 -7.24
C GLN A 108 13.82 3.21 -8.56
N LEU A 109 12.61 3.20 -9.13
CA LEU A 109 12.34 2.57 -10.42
C LEU A 109 12.99 3.34 -11.59
N GLY A 110 13.25 4.63 -11.44
CA GLY A 110 13.93 5.46 -12.44
C GLY A 110 15.47 5.45 -12.34
N VAL A 111 16.06 4.86 -11.30
CA VAL A 111 17.51 4.77 -11.16
C VAL A 111 18.07 3.83 -12.21
N LYS A 112 18.96 4.35 -13.07
CA LYS A 112 19.65 3.53 -14.07
C LYS A 112 20.85 2.82 -13.46
N HIS A 113 20.96 1.53 -13.75
CA HIS A 113 22.07 0.67 -13.39
C HIS A 113 22.76 0.15 -14.65
N GLN A 114 24.05 -0.18 -14.52
CA GLN A 114 24.81 -0.81 -15.60
C GLN A 114 24.47 -2.30 -15.64
N TYR A 115 23.81 -2.74 -16.71
CA TYR A 115 23.63 -4.14 -17.06
C TYR A 115 24.55 -4.52 -18.22
N LYS A 116 24.56 -5.81 -18.59
CA LYS A 116 25.37 -6.30 -19.72
C LYS A 116 24.92 -5.66 -21.05
N GLU A 117 23.64 -5.34 -21.17
CA GLU A 117 22.98 -4.79 -22.34
C GLU A 117 23.06 -3.26 -22.42
N GLY A 118 23.49 -2.58 -21.34
CA GLY A 118 23.62 -1.12 -21.27
C GLY A 118 23.09 -0.54 -19.95
N MET A 119 22.92 0.79 -19.93
CA MET A 119 22.31 1.51 -18.81
C MET A 119 20.78 1.39 -18.88
N MET A 120 20.19 0.65 -17.96
CA MET A 120 18.74 0.44 -17.88
C MET A 120 18.28 0.67 -16.44
N ASP A 121 17.01 1.02 -16.26
CA ASP A 121 16.41 1.06 -14.92
C ASP A 121 15.72 -0.29 -14.63
N GLN A 122 14.92 -0.38 -13.55
CA GLN A 122 14.33 -1.65 -13.12
C GLN A 122 13.10 -2.11 -13.93
N VAL A 123 12.51 -1.23 -14.75
CA VAL A 123 11.21 -1.45 -15.43
C VAL A 123 11.30 -1.20 -16.92
#